data_AF-A0A835IE96-F1
#
_entry.id   AF-A0A835IE96-F1
#
_cell.length_a   1.000
_cell.length_b   1.000
_cell.length_c   1.000
_cell.angle_alpha   90.00
_cell.angle_beta   90.00
_cell.angle_gamma   90.00
#
_symmetry.space_group_name_H-M   'P 1'
#
loop_
_entity.id
_entity.type
_entity.pdbx_description
1 polymer ?
#
loop_
_entity_poly.entity_id
_entity_poly.type
_entity_poly.pdbx_seq_one_letter_code
_entity_poly.pdbx_strand_id
1 'polypeptide(L)'
;MIWNLLLIHLYFFSGRLPWQGYQGENKGFLVCKKKMATSPETLCCFCPLPFRLFLEYVVNLKFDEEPNYAKYISLFDGIIAPNPDIRPINTEGAQKVGHKRGRLMMEEEDEQPKKKVRMGMPANQWISVYNARRPMKQSKCMPIIKLTIFVYFYLKEWIMEQWEKNYYISAIAGANNGSSLVVMSKATQYTQQSYKVSDSFPFKWINKKWREGFYVTSMATAGSRWAVVMSRSAGFTDQVVELDFLYPSEGIHRRWENGYRITATAATFDQAAFVLSVPRRRPSDETQETLRTSSFPSTHVKEKWGKNLYIASVCYGRTVS
;
A
#
# COMPACT_ATOMS: atom_id res chain seq x y z
N MET A 1 15.16 -26.65 -12.33
CA MET A 1 14.87 -25.38 -13.05
C MET A 1 13.69 -24.61 -12.45
N ILE A 2 12.55 -25.26 -12.19
CA ILE A 2 11.33 -24.66 -11.62
C ILE A 2 11.55 -23.98 -10.26
N TRP A 3 12.32 -24.63 -9.38
CA TRP A 3 12.66 -24.08 -8.05
C TRP A 3 13.32 -22.71 -8.09
N ASN A 4 14.26 -22.52 -9.02
CA ASN A 4 14.99 -21.25 -9.14
C ASN A 4 14.10 -20.14 -9.70
N LEU A 5 13.21 -20.45 -10.65
CA LEU A 5 12.24 -19.49 -11.17
C LEU A 5 11.28 -19.01 -10.08
N LEU A 6 10.80 -19.92 -9.23
CA LEU A 6 9.96 -19.57 -8.08
C LEU A 6 10.71 -18.65 -7.10
N LEU A 7 11.94 -18.98 -6.73
CA LEU A 7 12.73 -18.17 -5.80
C LEU A 7 13.01 -16.76 -6.34
N ILE A 8 13.16 -16.60 -7.65
CA ILE A 8 13.29 -15.30 -8.30
C ILE A 8 11.99 -14.50 -8.19
N HIS A 9 10.84 -15.12 -8.45
CA HIS A 9 9.54 -14.44 -8.31
C HIS A 9 9.26 -14.06 -6.85
N LEU A 10 9.53 -14.96 -5.90
CA LEU A 10 9.42 -14.68 -4.47
C LEU A 10 10.36 -13.56 -4.04
N TYR A 11 11.57 -13.50 -4.60
CA TYR A 11 12.49 -12.39 -4.36
C TYR A 11 11.92 -11.05 -4.86
N PHE A 12 11.28 -11.01 -6.03
CA PHE A 12 10.61 -9.80 -6.52
C PHE A 12 9.45 -9.36 -5.62
N PHE A 13 8.68 -10.30 -5.08
CA PHE A 13 7.54 -9.99 -4.21
C PHE A 13 7.97 -9.61 -2.78
N SER A 14 8.99 -10.25 -2.23
CA SER A 14 9.41 -10.07 -0.83
C SER A 14 10.57 -9.09 -0.68
N GLY A 15 11.24 -8.69 -1.77
CA GLY A 15 12.39 -7.78 -1.80
C GLY A 15 13.68 -8.37 -1.19
N ARG A 16 13.57 -9.33 -0.28
CA ARG A 16 14.67 -10.10 0.31
C ARG A 16 14.22 -11.54 0.62
N LEU A 17 15.13 -12.49 0.46
CA LEU A 17 14.94 -13.89 0.85
C LEU A 17 15.55 -14.14 2.25
N PRO A 18 14.97 -15.04 3.08
CA PRO A 18 15.41 -15.30 4.45
C PRO A 18 16.86 -15.77 4.61
N TRP A 19 17.47 -16.25 3.53
CA TRP A 19 18.85 -16.75 3.49
C TRP A 19 19.83 -15.77 2.83
N GLN A 20 19.44 -14.53 2.56
CA GLN A 20 20.36 -13.47 2.11
C GLN A 20 21.10 -12.84 3.30
N GLY A 21 22.42 -12.61 3.15
CA GLY A 21 23.25 -11.92 4.15
C GLY A 21 24.33 -12.78 4.84
N TYR A 22 24.38 -14.09 4.58
CA TYR A 22 25.48 -14.94 5.09
C TYR A 22 26.81 -14.66 4.37
N GLN A 23 27.88 -14.52 5.14
CA GLN A 23 29.26 -14.26 4.68
C GLN A 23 30.22 -15.30 5.29
N GLY A 24 31.36 -15.57 4.61
CA GLY A 24 32.40 -16.52 5.06
C GLY A 24 32.41 -17.85 4.30
N GLU A 25 33.40 -18.70 4.59
CA GLU A 25 33.67 -19.97 3.87
C GLU A 25 32.51 -20.98 3.96
N ASN A 26 31.77 -20.98 5.08
CA ASN A 26 30.62 -21.86 5.31
C ASN A 26 29.28 -21.30 4.79
N LYS A 27 29.30 -20.24 3.97
CA LYS A 27 28.09 -19.59 3.43
C LYS A 27 27.14 -20.57 2.73
N GLY A 28 27.67 -21.49 1.92
CA GLY A 28 26.85 -22.46 1.18
C GLY A 28 26.03 -23.35 2.11
N PHE A 29 26.67 -23.86 3.16
CA PHE A 29 26.04 -24.72 4.17
C PHE A 29 24.96 -23.96 4.96
N LEU A 30 25.24 -22.73 5.40
CA LEU A 30 24.28 -21.91 6.16
C LEU A 30 23.06 -21.53 5.32
N VAL A 31 23.25 -21.20 4.04
CA VAL A 31 22.15 -20.93 3.10
C VAL A 31 21.29 -22.17 2.89
N CYS A 32 21.92 -23.34 2.69
CA CYS A 32 21.20 -24.61 2.51
C CYS A 32 20.38 -24.97 3.76
N LYS A 33 21.02 -24.93 4.93
CA LYS A 33 20.36 -25.18 6.23
C LYS A 33 19.16 -24.25 6.45
N LYS A 34 19.30 -22.96 6.13
CA LYS A 34 18.22 -21.98 6.27
C LYS A 34 17.09 -22.21 5.27
N LYS A 35 17.40 -22.61 4.03
CA LYS A 35 16.39 -22.99 3.02
C LYS A 35 15.58 -24.21 3.46
N MET A 36 16.24 -25.26 3.96
CA MET A 36 15.56 -26.47 4.45
C MET A 36 14.73 -26.23 5.71
N ALA A 37 15.14 -25.29 6.57
CA ALA A 37 14.40 -24.92 7.78
C ALA A 37 13.25 -23.95 7.54
N THR A 38 13.12 -23.37 6.34
CA THR A 38 12.07 -22.39 6.03
C THR A 38 10.91 -23.12 5.37
N SER A 39 9.76 -23.19 6.05
CA SER A 39 8.58 -23.83 5.51
C SER A 39 7.93 -23.01 4.38
N PRO A 40 7.18 -23.64 3.46
CA PRO A 40 6.42 -22.94 2.42
C PRO A 40 5.46 -21.88 2.97
N GLU A 41 4.84 -22.13 4.12
CA GLU A 41 3.93 -21.19 4.79
C GLU A 41 4.68 -19.95 5.27
N THR A 42 5.88 -20.14 5.81
CA THR A 42 6.73 -19.03 6.27
C THR A 42 7.28 -18.22 5.09
N LEU A 43 7.65 -18.89 4.00
CA LEU A 43 8.19 -18.23 2.81
C LEU A 43 7.12 -17.46 2.03
N CYS A 44 5.91 -18.01 1.96
CA CYS A 44 4.77 -17.44 1.22
C CYS A 44 3.75 -16.71 2.10
N CYS A 45 4.09 -16.37 3.35
CA CYS A 45 3.15 -15.76 4.30
C CYS A 45 2.52 -14.43 3.82
N PHE A 46 3.18 -13.74 2.89
CA PHE A 46 2.68 -12.51 2.25
C PHE A 46 2.33 -12.68 0.77
N CYS A 47 2.27 -13.92 0.28
CA CYS A 47 1.97 -14.24 -1.11
C CYS A 47 0.52 -14.78 -1.25
N PRO A 48 -0.14 -14.57 -2.39
CA PRO A 48 -1.43 -15.21 -2.68
C PRO A 48 -1.39 -16.74 -2.57
N LEU A 49 -2.52 -17.33 -2.18
CA LEU A 49 -2.68 -18.77 -1.97
C LEU A 49 -2.10 -19.66 -3.10
N PRO A 50 -2.26 -19.32 -4.39
CA PRO A 50 -1.65 -20.06 -5.50
C PRO A 50 -0.13 -20.22 -5.41
N PHE A 51 0.60 -19.20 -4.93
CA PHE A 51 2.06 -19.28 -4.78
C PHE A 51 2.48 -20.26 -3.69
N ARG A 52 1.70 -20.32 -2.59
CA ARG A 52 1.92 -21.29 -1.52
C ARG A 52 1.66 -22.71 -2.01
N LEU A 53 0.52 -22.94 -2.66
CA LEU A 53 0.16 -24.26 -3.21
C LEU A 53 1.16 -24.73 -4.26
N PHE A 54 1.59 -23.84 -5.15
CA PHE A 54 2.61 -24.15 -6.14
C PHE A 54 3.95 -24.51 -5.48
N LEU A 55 4.41 -23.75 -4.48
CA LEU A 55 5.62 -24.09 -3.73
C LEU A 55 5.49 -25.44 -3.00
N GLU A 56 4.36 -25.72 -2.35
CA GLU A 56 4.10 -27.02 -1.72
C GLU A 56 4.16 -28.18 -2.71
N TYR A 57 3.61 -28.02 -3.91
CA TYR A 57 3.69 -29.06 -4.95
C TYR A 57 5.12 -29.26 -5.46
N VAL A 58 5.87 -28.19 -5.64
CA VAL A 58 7.25 -28.29 -6.14
C VAL A 58 8.18 -28.87 -5.06
N VAL A 59 7.98 -28.53 -3.77
CA VAL A 59 8.73 -29.08 -2.62
C VAL A 59 8.54 -30.57 -2.44
N ASN A 60 7.33 -31.05 -2.69
CA ASN A 60 6.98 -32.45 -2.51
C ASN A 60 7.19 -33.30 -3.78
N LEU A 61 7.72 -32.73 -4.87
CA LEU A 61 7.96 -33.46 -6.10
C LEU A 61 9.10 -34.47 -5.91
N LYS A 62 8.87 -35.73 -6.30
CA LYS A 62 9.92 -36.76 -6.27
C LYS A 62 10.93 -36.52 -7.39
N PHE A 63 12.14 -37.08 -7.23
CA PHE A 63 13.22 -36.91 -8.20
C PHE A 63 12.85 -37.37 -9.62
N ASP A 64 12.12 -38.49 -9.73
CA ASP A 64 11.70 -39.09 -11.00
C ASP A 64 10.27 -38.67 -11.43
N GLU A 65 9.60 -37.80 -10.68
CA GLU A 65 8.22 -37.40 -10.95
C GLU A 65 8.17 -36.20 -11.90
N GLU A 66 7.45 -36.35 -13.02
CA GLU A 66 7.28 -35.25 -13.95
C GLU A 66 6.36 -34.15 -13.37
N PRO A 67 6.78 -32.88 -13.39
CA PRO A 67 5.97 -31.79 -12.86
C PRO A 67 4.69 -31.61 -13.69
N ASN A 68 3.53 -31.58 -13.02
CA ASN A 68 2.25 -31.33 -13.70
C ASN A 68 2.08 -29.83 -14.01
N TYR A 69 2.68 -29.39 -15.12
CA TYR A 69 2.65 -27.99 -15.54
C TYR A 69 1.23 -27.46 -15.77
N ALA A 70 0.32 -28.27 -16.31
CA ALA A 70 -1.07 -27.86 -16.55
C ALA A 70 -1.78 -27.50 -15.24
N LYS A 71 -1.59 -28.32 -14.19
CA LYS A 71 -2.12 -28.06 -12.84
C LYS A 71 -1.48 -26.82 -12.23
N TYR A 72 -0.20 -26.58 -12.45
CA TYR A 72 0.47 -25.40 -11.90
C TYR A 72 0.00 -24.11 -12.54
N ILE A 73 -0.21 -24.12 -13.86
CA ILE A 73 -0.75 -22.98 -14.59
C ILE A 73 -2.16 -22.66 -14.10
N SER A 74 -3.00 -23.68 -13.90
CA SER A 74 -4.39 -23.47 -13.47
C SER A 74 -4.54 -22.91 -12.05
N LEU A 75 -3.53 -23.07 -11.18
CA LEU A 75 -3.51 -22.38 -9.88
C LEU A 75 -3.53 -20.85 -10.03
N PHE A 76 -2.97 -20.32 -11.11
CA PHE A 76 -2.84 -18.89 -11.34
C PHE A 76 -3.93 -18.30 -12.23
N ASP A 77 -4.82 -19.11 -12.82
CA ASP A 77 -5.93 -18.64 -13.66
C ASP A 77 -6.89 -17.70 -12.90
N GLY A 78 -7.00 -17.85 -11.58
CA GLY A 78 -7.80 -16.94 -10.74
C GLY A 78 -7.12 -15.60 -10.43
N ILE A 79 -5.79 -15.49 -10.63
CA ILE A 79 -4.99 -14.28 -10.38
C ILE A 79 -4.69 -13.55 -11.71
N ILE A 80 -4.48 -14.31 -12.78
CA ILE A 80 -4.23 -13.80 -14.12
C ILE A 80 -5.60 -13.54 -14.75
N ALA A 81 -5.94 -12.27 -14.99
CA ALA A 81 -7.24 -11.88 -15.56
C ALA A 81 -7.58 -12.71 -16.82
N PRO A 82 -8.88 -13.00 -17.08
CA PRO A 82 -9.32 -13.88 -18.18
C PRO A 82 -9.05 -13.32 -19.58
N ASN A 83 -8.45 -12.13 -19.71
CA ASN A 83 -8.18 -11.52 -21.00
C ASN A 83 -6.75 -11.84 -21.48
N PRO A 84 -6.57 -12.70 -22.50
CA PRO A 84 -5.27 -13.02 -23.07
C PRO A 84 -4.54 -11.80 -23.68
N ASP A 85 -5.27 -10.72 -24.03
CA ASP A 85 -4.71 -9.52 -24.68
C ASP A 85 -4.01 -8.54 -23.73
N ILE A 86 -4.06 -8.77 -22.41
CA ILE A 86 -3.37 -7.94 -21.39
C ILE A 86 -2.10 -8.63 -20.87
N ARG A 87 -1.73 -9.79 -21.42
CA ARG A 87 -0.49 -10.49 -21.05
C ARG A 87 0.70 -9.70 -21.63
N PRO A 88 1.64 -9.18 -20.83
CA PRO A 88 2.75 -8.36 -21.34
C PRO A 88 3.88 -9.19 -21.99
N ILE A 89 3.59 -10.37 -22.54
CA ILE A 89 4.56 -11.16 -23.28
C ILE A 89 3.83 -11.75 -24.50
N ASN A 90 3.82 -10.98 -25.59
CA ASN A 90 3.60 -11.53 -26.92
C ASN A 90 4.90 -12.21 -27.36
N THR A 91 4.89 -13.53 -27.55
CA THR A 91 6.04 -14.29 -28.06
C THR A 91 6.11 -14.30 -29.59
N GLU A 92 5.13 -13.72 -30.29
CA GLU A 92 5.18 -13.53 -31.75
C GLU A 92 6.13 -12.38 -32.09
N GLY A 93 7.43 -12.66 -32.03
CA GLY A 93 8.48 -11.69 -32.32
C GLY A 93 9.83 -12.01 -31.70
N ALA A 94 9.95 -13.08 -30.90
CA ALA A 94 11.23 -13.52 -30.36
C ALA A 94 12.11 -14.17 -31.46
N GLN A 95 12.66 -13.35 -32.35
CA GLN A 95 13.66 -13.76 -33.32
C GLN A 95 15.03 -13.89 -32.63
N LYS A 96 15.75 -14.93 -33.00
CA LYS A 96 17.04 -15.35 -32.42
C LYS A 96 18.07 -14.21 -32.35
N VAL A 97 18.85 -14.24 -31.28
CA VAL A 97 20.01 -13.41 -30.98
C VAL A 97 20.95 -13.27 -32.19
N GLY A 98 21.21 -12.04 -32.61
CA GLY A 98 22.31 -11.72 -33.51
C GLY A 98 22.21 -10.34 -34.18
N HIS A 99 23.26 -9.54 -33.98
CA HIS A 99 23.73 -8.40 -34.78
C HIS A 99 23.58 -6.98 -34.22
N LYS A 100 24.64 -6.22 -34.51
CA LYS A 100 25.19 -5.03 -33.86
C LYS A 100 24.40 -3.74 -34.13
N ARG A 101 24.57 -2.80 -33.17
CA ARG A 101 24.25 -1.37 -33.19
C ARG A 101 24.24 -0.71 -34.58
N GLY A 102 23.14 -0.04 -34.89
CA GLY A 102 23.05 1.05 -35.86
C GLY A 102 22.35 2.25 -35.21
N ARG A 103 23.03 3.39 -35.14
CA ARG A 103 22.52 4.68 -34.65
C ARG A 103 21.83 5.37 -35.82
N LEU A 104 20.58 5.82 -35.66
CA LEU A 104 19.93 6.69 -36.63
C LEU A 104 19.34 7.95 -35.95
N MET A 105 19.39 9.02 -36.74
CA MET A 105 19.35 10.43 -36.39
C MET A 105 17.94 10.92 -36.05
N MET A 106 17.94 12.03 -35.30
CA MET A 106 16.79 12.82 -34.85
C MET A 106 16.30 13.70 -36.01
N GLU A 107 14.98 13.75 -36.23
CA GLU A 107 14.34 14.86 -36.94
C GLU A 107 13.36 15.53 -35.97
N GLU A 108 13.54 16.84 -35.81
CA GLU A 108 12.73 17.77 -35.02
C GLU A 108 11.63 18.36 -35.92
N GLU A 109 10.42 18.57 -35.40
CA GLU A 109 9.55 19.68 -35.82
C GLU A 109 8.52 20.03 -34.72
N ASP A 110 8.73 21.23 -34.15
CA ASP A 110 7.85 22.31 -33.63
C ASP A 110 6.41 22.04 -33.15
N GLU A 111 5.80 22.81 -32.24
CA GLU A 111 6.14 23.57 -31.02
C GLU A 111 4.76 23.99 -30.44
N GLN A 112 4.57 24.03 -29.12
CA GLN A 112 3.87 25.14 -28.44
C GLN A 112 4.01 25.10 -26.91
N PRO A 113 4.13 26.26 -26.24
CA PRO A 113 4.83 26.37 -24.97
C PRO A 113 3.91 26.17 -23.77
N LYS A 114 4.17 25.14 -22.97
CA LYS A 114 3.70 25.07 -21.58
C LYS A 114 4.85 25.46 -20.67
N LYS A 115 4.67 26.53 -19.87
CA LYS A 115 5.62 27.02 -18.87
C LYS A 115 6.22 25.84 -18.10
N LYS A 116 7.47 25.50 -18.40
CA LYS A 116 8.24 24.49 -17.68
C LYS A 116 8.69 25.10 -16.36
N VAL A 117 7.86 24.94 -15.33
CA VAL A 117 8.38 24.98 -13.96
C VAL A 117 9.40 23.85 -13.87
N ARG A 118 10.64 24.20 -13.49
CA ARG A 118 11.76 23.26 -13.36
C ARG A 118 11.42 22.25 -12.25
N MET A 119 10.72 21.17 -12.58
CA MET A 119 10.37 20.10 -11.65
C MET A 119 11.62 19.28 -11.34
N GLY A 120 11.92 19.14 -10.04
CA GLY A 120 12.88 18.15 -9.55
C GLY A 120 12.50 16.74 -10.01
N MET A 121 13.50 15.84 -10.06
CA MET A 121 13.25 14.47 -10.50
C MET A 121 12.21 13.80 -9.58
N PRO A 122 11.23 13.07 -10.15
CA PRO A 122 10.24 12.37 -9.37
C PRO A 122 10.89 11.31 -8.47
N ALA A 123 10.65 11.38 -7.17
CA ALA A 123 11.17 10.46 -6.17
C ALA A 123 10.03 9.83 -5.38
N ASN A 124 10.08 8.51 -5.17
CA ASN A 124 9.15 7.85 -4.27
C ASN A 124 9.63 8.05 -2.82
N GLN A 125 8.79 8.64 -1.99
CA GLN A 125 9.12 8.98 -0.60
C GLN A 125 7.99 8.57 0.33
N TRP A 126 8.35 8.30 1.57
CA TRP A 126 7.44 8.23 2.70
C TRP A 126 6.97 9.62 3.06
N ILE A 127 5.67 9.80 3.16
CA ILE A 127 5.05 11.00 3.71
C ILE A 127 4.48 10.61 5.07
N SER A 128 4.98 11.24 6.12
CA SER A 128 4.52 11.02 7.50
C SER A 128 3.90 12.30 8.03
N VAL A 129 2.72 12.17 8.64
CA VAL A 129 2.00 13.25 9.30
C VAL A 129 2.12 13.05 10.80
N TYR A 130 2.59 14.06 11.52
CA TYR A 130 2.72 14.07 12.97
C TYR A 130 1.78 15.09 13.57
N ASN A 131 1.13 14.74 14.67
CA ASN A 131 0.33 15.66 15.47
C ASN A 131 0.96 15.79 16.85
N ALA A 132 1.04 17.01 17.36
CA ALA A 132 1.39 17.22 18.76
C ALA A 132 0.29 16.68 19.66
N ARG A 133 0.69 16.00 20.74
CA ARG A 133 -0.20 15.62 21.82
C ARG A 133 0.54 15.75 23.13
N ARG A 134 -0.14 16.21 24.19
CA ARG A 134 0.37 16.07 25.56
C ARG A 134 0.84 14.63 25.81
N PRO A 135 1.91 14.45 26.63
CA PRO A 135 2.43 13.13 26.99
C PRO A 135 1.28 12.21 27.39
N MET A 136 1.05 11.19 26.58
CA MET A 136 -0.06 10.28 26.79
C MET A 136 0.28 9.41 28.01
N LYS A 137 -0.38 9.62 29.15
CA LYS A 137 -0.42 8.56 30.18
C LYS A 137 -1.05 7.34 29.48
N GLN A 138 -0.39 6.19 29.49
CA GLN A 138 -0.82 4.94 28.84
C GLN A 138 -2.12 4.36 29.47
N SER A 139 -3.20 5.12 29.55
CA SER A 139 -4.43 4.74 30.25
C SER A 139 -5.69 4.89 29.40
N LYS A 140 -5.56 5.02 28.08
CA LYS A 140 -6.68 4.83 27.15
C LYS A 140 -6.29 3.83 26.06
N CYS A 141 -6.23 2.56 26.43
CA CYS A 141 -6.28 1.47 25.46
C CYS A 141 -7.62 1.59 24.73
N MET A 142 -7.60 1.69 23.39
CA MET A 142 -8.83 1.40 22.63
C MET A 142 -9.24 -0.04 22.99
N PRO A 143 -10.45 -0.27 23.50
CA PRO A 143 -10.85 -1.61 23.89
C PRO A 143 -11.08 -2.46 22.63
N ILE A 144 -10.58 -3.69 22.66
CA ILE A 144 -10.90 -4.80 21.74
C ILE A 144 -10.68 -4.46 20.26
N ILE A 145 -9.43 -4.66 19.81
CA ILE A 145 -9.02 -4.54 18.41
C ILE A 145 -9.00 -5.94 17.78
N LYS A 146 -9.67 -6.10 16.64
CA LYS A 146 -9.55 -7.28 15.80
C LYS A 146 -8.71 -6.92 14.58
N LEU A 147 -7.60 -7.62 14.40
CA LEU A 147 -6.66 -7.42 13.31
C LEU A 147 -6.74 -8.61 12.36
N THR A 148 -6.87 -8.37 11.05
CA THR A 148 -6.81 -9.45 10.07
C THR A 148 -6.13 -8.96 8.79
N ILE A 149 -5.17 -9.77 8.32
CA ILE A 149 -4.45 -9.56 7.05
C ILE A 149 -5.27 -10.20 5.94
N PHE A 150 -5.53 -9.45 4.88
CA PHE A 150 -6.29 -9.90 3.71
C PHE A 150 -5.44 -9.86 2.46
N VAL A 151 -5.40 -11.00 1.77
CA VAL A 151 -4.90 -11.10 0.40
C VAL A 151 -6.13 -11.26 -0.50
N TYR A 152 -6.61 -10.13 -1.04
CA TYR A 152 -7.68 -9.88 -2.04
C TYR A 152 -9.04 -10.59 -1.95
N PHE A 153 -9.15 -11.85 -1.51
CA PHE A 153 -10.28 -12.70 -1.88
C PHE A 153 -11.45 -12.71 -0.89
N TYR A 154 -11.22 -12.48 0.41
CA TYR A 154 -12.25 -12.63 1.46
C TYR A 154 -12.66 -11.33 2.16
N LEU A 155 -12.20 -10.18 1.66
CA LEU A 155 -12.32 -8.93 2.41
C LEU A 155 -13.78 -8.48 2.58
N LYS A 156 -14.60 -8.63 1.54
CA LYS A 156 -15.96 -8.09 1.53
C LYS A 156 -16.90 -8.81 2.50
N GLU A 157 -16.92 -10.13 2.46
CA GLU A 157 -17.79 -10.97 3.32
C GLU A 157 -17.39 -10.83 4.78
N TRP A 158 -16.09 -10.88 5.08
CA TRP A 158 -15.59 -10.74 6.44
C TRP A 158 -15.92 -9.38 7.06
N ILE A 159 -15.78 -8.28 6.30
CA ILE A 159 -16.15 -6.94 6.80
C ILE A 159 -17.63 -6.89 7.15
N MET A 160 -18.51 -7.48 6.32
CA MET A 160 -19.94 -7.50 6.61
C MET A 160 -20.25 -8.28 7.88
N GLU A 161 -19.67 -9.47 8.04
CA GLU A 161 -19.81 -10.27 9.26
C GLU A 161 -19.31 -9.52 10.51
N GLN A 162 -18.23 -8.75 10.38
CA GLN A 162 -17.70 -7.94 11.48
C GLN A 162 -18.60 -6.72 11.79
N TRP A 163 -19.20 -6.09 10.78
CA TRP A 163 -20.18 -5.01 10.99
C TRP A 163 -21.42 -5.51 11.73
N GLU A 164 -21.93 -6.71 11.41
CA GLU A 164 -23.04 -7.33 12.17
C GLU A 164 -22.68 -7.55 13.64
N LYS A 165 -21.39 -7.77 13.92
CA LYS A 165 -20.84 -7.91 15.27
C LYS A 165 -20.48 -6.57 15.93
N ASN A 166 -20.89 -5.42 15.37
CA ASN A 166 -20.59 -4.06 15.83
C ASN A 166 -19.09 -3.69 15.86
N TYR A 167 -18.27 -4.33 15.03
CA TYR A 167 -16.91 -3.87 14.78
C TYR A 167 -16.92 -2.87 13.63
N TYR A 168 -16.25 -1.74 13.77
CA TYR A 168 -16.09 -0.76 12.70
C TYR A 168 -14.63 -0.67 12.27
N ILE A 169 -14.39 -0.41 10.98
CA ILE A 169 -13.04 -0.21 10.46
C ILE A 169 -12.43 1.03 11.11
N SER A 170 -11.32 0.85 11.80
CA SER A 170 -10.56 1.90 12.47
C SER A 170 -9.32 2.32 11.69
N ALA A 171 -8.72 1.40 10.93
CA ALA A 171 -7.60 1.70 10.04
C ALA A 171 -7.56 0.71 8.87
N ILE A 172 -7.07 1.17 7.72
CA ILE A 172 -6.71 0.33 6.58
C ILE A 172 -5.28 0.65 6.18
N ALA A 173 -4.52 -0.37 5.82
CA ALA A 173 -3.25 -0.23 5.11
C ALA A 173 -3.23 -1.16 3.90
N GLY A 174 -2.46 -0.80 2.88
CA GLY A 174 -2.24 -1.65 1.73
C GLY A 174 -0.78 -1.58 1.28
N ALA A 175 -0.39 -2.58 0.51
CA ALA A 175 0.95 -2.74 0.00
C ALA A 175 0.95 -2.79 -1.53
N ASN A 176 2.11 -2.55 -2.13
CA ASN A 176 2.26 -2.52 -3.58
C ASN A 176 2.13 -3.89 -4.24
N ASN A 177 2.30 -4.97 -3.46
CA ASN A 177 1.99 -6.34 -3.90
C ASN A 177 0.47 -6.64 -3.88
N GLY A 178 -0.35 -5.64 -3.56
CA GLY A 178 -1.79 -5.73 -3.49
C GLY A 178 -2.35 -6.39 -2.21
N SER A 179 -1.48 -6.81 -1.29
CA SER A 179 -1.93 -7.20 0.04
C SER A 179 -2.54 -6.01 0.79
N SER A 180 -3.50 -6.30 1.66
CA SER A 180 -4.18 -5.29 2.46
C SER A 180 -4.33 -5.75 3.90
N LEU A 181 -4.35 -4.80 4.81
CA LEU A 181 -4.57 -5.02 6.23
C LEU A 181 -5.74 -4.13 6.66
N VAL A 182 -6.73 -4.75 7.29
CA VAL A 182 -7.87 -4.02 7.86
C VAL A 182 -7.88 -4.24 9.36
N VAL A 183 -7.96 -3.13 10.09
CA VAL A 183 -8.10 -3.10 11.53
C VAL A 183 -9.53 -2.69 11.83
N MET A 184 -10.23 -3.49 12.64
CA MET A 184 -11.55 -3.14 13.14
C MET A 184 -11.55 -3.10 14.66
N SER A 185 -12.35 -2.20 15.21
CA SER A 185 -12.42 -1.95 16.66
C SER A 185 -13.87 -1.86 17.12
N LYS A 186 -14.12 -2.26 18.37
CA LYS A 186 -15.38 -2.02 19.07
C LYS A 186 -15.33 -0.73 19.87
N ALA A 187 -16.50 -0.23 20.28
CA ALA A 187 -16.65 1.02 21.04
C ALA A 187 -16.12 2.28 20.32
N THR A 188 -16.15 2.29 18.99
CA THR A 188 -15.91 3.51 18.21
C THR A 188 -17.10 4.47 18.34
N GLN A 189 -16.87 5.76 18.14
CA GLN A 189 -17.94 6.77 18.04
C GLN A 189 -18.75 6.69 16.73
N TYR A 190 -18.44 5.75 15.84
CA TYR A 190 -19.09 5.60 14.54
C TYR A 190 -20.43 4.91 14.68
N THR A 191 -21.44 5.41 13.96
CA THR A 191 -22.80 4.83 13.95
C THR A 191 -23.04 4.00 12.69
N GLN A 192 -22.60 4.51 11.54
CA GLN A 192 -22.71 3.82 10.25
C GLN A 192 -21.40 4.00 9.48
N GLN A 193 -21.04 2.99 8.69
CA GLN A 193 -19.83 2.99 7.89
C GLN A 193 -20.10 2.48 6.48
N SER A 194 -19.35 3.00 5.51
CA SER A 194 -19.36 2.55 4.14
C SER A 194 -17.93 2.58 3.62
N TYR A 195 -17.51 1.57 2.88
CA TYR A 195 -16.22 1.57 2.21
C TYR A 195 -16.40 1.37 0.71
N LYS A 196 -15.41 1.83 -0.05
CA LYS A 196 -15.32 1.61 -1.49
C LYS A 196 -13.90 1.26 -1.88
N VAL A 197 -13.77 0.23 -2.70
CA VAL A 197 -12.53 -0.11 -3.41
C VAL A 197 -12.72 0.22 -4.88
N SER A 198 -11.75 0.88 -5.50
CA SER A 198 -11.81 1.38 -6.87
C SER A 198 -10.42 1.42 -7.49
N ASP A 199 -10.27 1.13 -8.78
CA ASP A 199 -8.99 1.29 -9.48
C ASP A 199 -8.64 2.77 -9.75
N SER A 200 -9.60 3.68 -9.56
CA SER A 200 -9.40 5.14 -9.64
C SER A 200 -9.95 5.86 -8.41
N PHE A 201 -9.39 7.03 -8.09
CA PHE A 201 -9.80 7.80 -6.91
C PHE A 201 -11.32 8.13 -6.96
N PRO A 202 -12.14 7.65 -6.00
CA PRO A 202 -13.59 7.65 -6.14
C PRO A 202 -14.26 8.99 -5.75
N PHE A 203 -13.80 10.12 -6.30
CA PHE A 203 -14.26 11.47 -5.92
C PHE A 203 -15.79 11.66 -6.02
N LYS A 204 -16.42 11.20 -7.11
CA LYS A 204 -17.88 11.28 -7.29
C LYS A 204 -18.64 10.57 -6.17
N TRP A 205 -18.12 9.44 -5.69
CA TRP A 205 -18.74 8.67 -4.61
C TRP A 205 -18.55 9.36 -3.26
N ILE A 206 -17.36 9.92 -3.00
CA ILE A 206 -17.08 10.70 -1.79
C ILE A 206 -18.02 11.91 -1.70
N ASN A 207 -18.20 12.67 -2.79
CA ASN A 207 -19.13 13.81 -2.82
C ASN A 207 -20.59 13.41 -2.59
N LYS A 208 -21.01 12.23 -3.07
CA LYS A 208 -22.33 11.69 -2.75
C LYS A 208 -22.43 11.38 -1.25
N LYS A 209 -21.41 10.75 -0.67
CA LYS A 209 -21.39 10.35 0.74
C LYS A 209 -21.28 11.53 1.72
N TRP A 210 -20.56 12.60 1.38
CA TRP A 210 -20.55 13.84 2.16
C TRP A 210 -21.95 14.45 2.28
N ARG A 211 -22.73 14.47 1.19
CA ARG A 211 -24.14 14.91 1.22
C ARG A 211 -25.03 14.03 2.10
N GLU A 212 -24.69 12.75 2.24
CA GLU A 212 -25.33 11.82 3.15
C GLU A 212 -24.79 11.92 4.60
N GLY A 213 -23.88 12.85 4.90
CA GLY A 213 -23.32 13.07 6.24
C GLY A 213 -22.24 12.08 6.66
N PHE A 214 -21.69 11.29 5.73
CA PHE A 214 -20.52 10.47 5.96
C PHE A 214 -19.24 11.29 5.74
N TYR A 215 -18.21 11.02 6.54
CA TYR A 215 -16.90 11.66 6.39
C TYR A 215 -15.83 10.59 6.20
N VAL A 216 -14.79 10.88 5.43
CA VAL A 216 -13.65 9.98 5.25
C VAL A 216 -12.91 9.84 6.57
N THR A 217 -12.70 8.60 7.01
CA THR A 217 -12.04 8.27 8.29
C THR A 217 -10.74 7.51 8.11
N SER A 218 -10.61 6.74 7.02
CA SER A 218 -9.38 6.05 6.67
C SER A 218 -9.30 5.90 5.15
N MET A 219 -8.09 5.96 4.62
CA MET A 219 -7.80 5.66 3.22
C MET A 219 -6.53 4.83 3.13
N ALA A 220 -6.46 3.97 2.12
CA ALA A 220 -5.25 3.22 1.79
C ALA A 220 -5.22 2.90 0.31
N THR A 221 -4.06 2.49 -0.16
CA THR A 221 -3.83 2.03 -1.52
C THR A 221 -3.19 0.65 -1.50
N ALA A 222 -3.62 -0.23 -2.40
CA ALA A 222 -3.05 -1.56 -2.58
C ALA A 222 -2.77 -1.76 -4.08
N GLY A 223 -1.50 -1.64 -4.47
CA GLY A 223 -1.11 -1.48 -5.87
C GLY A 223 -1.66 -0.17 -6.44
N SER A 224 -2.47 -0.26 -7.51
CA SER A 224 -3.18 0.89 -8.11
C SER A 224 -4.58 1.14 -7.53
N ARG A 225 -5.06 0.26 -6.65
CA ARG A 225 -6.43 0.35 -6.10
C ARG A 225 -6.47 1.27 -4.90
N TRP A 226 -7.51 2.10 -4.87
CA TRP A 226 -7.88 2.95 -3.75
C TRP A 226 -8.93 2.27 -2.89
N ALA A 227 -8.69 2.24 -1.58
CA ALA A 227 -9.67 1.86 -0.58
C ALA A 227 -10.00 3.09 0.28
N VAL A 228 -11.27 3.52 0.26
CA VAL A 228 -11.75 4.68 1.02
C VAL A 228 -12.83 4.21 1.98
N VAL A 229 -12.67 4.54 3.26
CA VAL A 229 -13.66 4.28 4.31
C VAL A 229 -14.25 5.60 4.76
N MET A 230 -15.57 5.65 4.82
CA MET A 230 -16.31 6.79 5.33
C MET A 230 -17.23 6.35 6.47
N SER A 231 -17.26 7.13 7.55
CA SER A 231 -18.10 6.86 8.72
C SER A 231 -18.98 8.06 9.04
N ARG A 232 -20.19 7.80 9.55
CA ARG A 232 -21.02 8.79 10.22
C ARG A 232 -20.55 8.99 11.66
N SER A 233 -20.82 10.17 12.22
CA SER A 233 -20.38 10.56 13.57
C SER A 233 -18.85 10.56 13.76
N ALA A 234 -18.09 10.80 12.69
CA ALA A 234 -16.62 10.84 12.74
C ALA A 234 -16.04 12.01 13.54
N GLY A 235 -16.86 12.99 13.93
CA GLY A 235 -16.41 14.16 14.68
C GLY A 235 -15.88 15.30 13.81
N PHE A 236 -16.20 15.32 12.52
CA PHE A 236 -15.83 16.39 11.60
C PHE A 236 -17.03 17.30 11.26
N THR A 237 -16.74 18.55 10.92
CA THR A 237 -17.71 19.54 10.43
C THR A 237 -17.60 19.72 8.93
N ASP A 238 -16.38 19.77 8.43
CA ASP A 238 -16.10 19.94 7.02
C ASP A 238 -14.90 19.09 6.59
N GLN A 239 -14.86 18.72 5.31
CA GLN A 239 -13.82 17.91 4.70
C GLN A 239 -13.54 18.31 3.26
N VAL A 240 -12.27 18.26 2.89
CA VAL A 240 -11.80 18.47 1.52
C VAL A 240 -10.78 17.41 1.16
N VAL A 241 -10.72 17.09 -0.13
CA VAL A 241 -9.70 16.23 -0.72
C VAL A 241 -8.80 17.09 -1.59
N GLU A 242 -7.50 17.05 -1.33
CA GLU A 242 -6.46 17.56 -2.23
C GLU A 242 -5.83 16.33 -2.90
N LEU A 243 -6.13 16.13 -4.19
CA LEU A 243 -5.60 15.05 -5.03
C LEU A 243 -4.66 15.68 -6.05
N ASP A 244 -3.41 15.21 -6.07
CA ASP A 244 -2.39 15.75 -6.97
C ASP A 244 -1.45 14.62 -7.41
N PHE A 245 -0.80 14.78 -8.56
CA PHE A 245 0.27 13.89 -9.01
C PHE A 245 1.53 14.02 -8.15
N LEU A 246 1.66 15.15 -7.45
CA LEU A 246 2.77 15.48 -6.57
C LEU A 246 2.30 15.69 -5.13
N TYR A 247 3.25 15.94 -4.23
CA TYR A 247 2.92 16.34 -2.86
C TYR A 247 2.35 17.78 -2.85
N PRO A 248 1.07 17.99 -2.48
CA PRO A 248 0.39 19.28 -2.63
C PRO A 248 0.70 20.22 -1.45
N SER A 249 1.97 20.64 -1.34
CA SER A 249 2.45 21.45 -0.21
C SER A 249 1.67 22.76 -0.04
N GLU A 250 1.51 23.55 -1.11
CA GLU A 250 0.78 24.83 -1.06
C GLU A 250 -0.69 24.66 -0.63
N GLY A 251 -1.36 23.64 -1.19
CA GLY A 251 -2.73 23.31 -0.84
C GLY A 251 -2.88 22.97 0.65
N ILE A 252 -1.96 22.17 1.18
CA ILE A 252 -1.96 21.79 2.60
C ILE A 252 -1.76 23.01 3.51
N HIS A 253 -0.78 23.88 3.23
CA HIS A 253 -0.50 25.05 4.09
C HIS A 253 -1.67 26.04 4.10
N ARG A 254 -2.24 26.34 2.93
CA ARG A 254 -3.43 27.20 2.81
C ARG A 254 -4.63 26.63 3.58
N ARG A 255 -4.77 25.31 3.64
CA ARG A 255 -5.85 24.65 4.39
C ARG A 255 -5.57 24.63 5.90
N TRP A 256 -4.31 24.49 6.31
CA TRP A 256 -3.91 24.59 7.71
C TRP A 256 -4.22 25.96 8.31
N GLU A 257 -3.99 27.04 7.55
CA GLU A 257 -4.36 28.42 7.94
C GLU A 257 -5.86 28.58 8.14
N ASN A 258 -6.67 27.85 7.35
CA ASN A 258 -8.13 27.83 7.45
C ASN A 258 -8.68 26.83 8.49
N GLY A 259 -7.83 26.28 9.36
CA GLY A 259 -8.25 25.40 10.46
C GLY A 259 -8.50 23.93 10.06
N TYR A 260 -8.18 23.54 8.83
CA TYR A 260 -8.21 22.13 8.44
C TYR A 260 -6.99 21.40 9.01
N ARG A 261 -7.11 20.08 9.18
CA ARG A 261 -6.01 19.18 9.53
C ARG A 261 -6.04 17.95 8.65
N ILE A 262 -4.88 17.44 8.29
CA ILE A 262 -4.75 16.19 7.55
C ILE A 262 -5.22 15.06 8.47
N THR A 263 -6.20 14.28 8.03
CA THR A 263 -6.81 13.18 8.81
C THR A 263 -6.66 11.83 8.14
N ALA A 264 -6.51 11.79 6.81
CA ALA A 264 -6.19 10.57 6.08
C ALA A 264 -5.29 10.90 4.89
N THR A 265 -4.31 10.04 4.65
CA THR A 265 -3.39 10.15 3.51
C THR A 265 -3.26 8.80 2.85
N ALA A 266 -3.31 8.76 1.53
CA ALA A 266 -3.00 7.57 0.75
C ALA A 266 -2.37 7.99 -0.56
N ALA A 267 -1.48 7.17 -1.10
CA ALA A 267 -0.79 7.48 -2.34
C ALA A 267 -0.58 6.22 -3.17
N THR A 268 -0.78 6.35 -4.47
CA THR A 268 -0.36 5.39 -5.49
C THR A 268 1.00 5.81 -6.04
N PHE A 269 1.51 5.07 -7.04
CA PHE A 269 2.74 5.43 -7.74
C PHE A 269 2.64 6.72 -8.57
N ASP A 270 1.42 7.16 -8.89
CA ASP A 270 1.13 8.29 -9.76
C ASP A 270 0.45 9.45 -9.06
N GLN A 271 -0.30 9.22 -7.98
CA GLN A 271 -1.12 10.23 -7.32
C GLN A 271 -1.03 10.14 -5.81
N ALA A 272 -1.11 11.28 -5.13
CA ALA A 272 -1.24 11.39 -3.69
C ALA A 272 -2.56 12.08 -3.34
N ALA A 273 -3.32 11.48 -2.42
CA ALA A 273 -4.57 12.03 -1.93
C ALA A 273 -4.45 12.37 -0.44
N PHE A 274 -4.76 13.62 -0.12
CA PHE A 274 -4.82 14.13 1.24
C PHE A 274 -6.25 14.53 1.56
N VAL A 275 -6.82 13.89 2.57
CA VAL A 275 -8.07 14.36 3.17
C VAL A 275 -7.73 15.30 4.30
N LEU A 276 -8.24 16.52 4.21
CA LEU A 276 -8.16 17.50 5.28
C LEU A 276 -9.54 17.74 5.86
N SER A 277 -9.65 17.75 7.18
CA SER A 277 -10.92 17.87 7.91
C SER A 277 -10.85 18.95 8.97
N VAL A 278 -11.99 19.58 9.24
CA VAL A 278 -12.18 20.48 10.38
C VAL A 278 -12.83 19.70 11.52
N PRO A 279 -12.12 19.45 12.63
CA PRO A 279 -12.67 18.72 13.78
C PRO A 279 -13.75 19.55 14.50
N ARG A 280 -14.85 18.90 14.91
CA ARG A 280 -15.96 19.51 15.67
C ARG A 280 -15.52 20.10 17.00
N ARG A 281 -14.56 19.46 17.65
CA ARG A 281 -13.92 19.95 18.88
C ARG A 281 -12.51 20.37 18.51
N ARG A 282 -12.16 21.63 18.78
CA ARG A 282 -10.79 22.10 18.60
C ARG A 282 -9.88 21.29 19.54
N PRO A 283 -8.86 20.58 19.02
CA PRO A 283 -7.87 19.93 19.86
C PRO A 283 -7.10 20.99 20.65
N SER A 284 -6.64 20.66 21.86
CA SER A 284 -5.89 21.60 22.72
C SER A 284 -4.46 21.88 22.22
N ASP A 285 -3.87 20.97 21.45
CA ASP A 285 -2.53 21.11 20.86
C ASP A 285 -2.68 21.16 19.32
N GLU A 286 -2.21 22.25 18.71
CA GLU A 286 -2.58 22.62 17.34
C GLU A 286 -1.53 22.27 16.27
N THR A 287 -0.33 21.86 16.66
CA THR A 287 0.77 21.67 15.70
C THR A 287 0.65 20.33 14.99
N GLN A 288 0.57 20.40 13.66
CA GLN A 288 0.68 19.27 12.75
C GLN A 288 1.86 19.51 11.83
N GLU A 289 2.67 18.47 11.63
CA GLU A 289 3.87 18.54 10.79
C GLU A 289 3.85 17.41 9.75
N THR A 290 4.38 17.69 8.57
CA THR A 290 4.60 16.69 7.54
C THR A 290 6.10 16.48 7.33
N LEU A 291 6.51 15.23 7.18
CA LEU A 291 7.88 14.84 6.93
C LEU A 291 7.93 13.95 5.70
N ARG A 292 8.87 14.25 4.79
CA ARG A 292 9.13 13.45 3.59
C ARG A 292 10.51 12.80 3.69
N THR A 293 10.59 11.49 3.53
CA THR A 293 11.86 10.73 3.60
C THR A 293 11.94 9.67 2.52
N SER A 294 13.13 9.41 1.96
CA SER A 294 13.33 8.33 0.99
C SER A 294 13.23 6.94 1.63
N SER A 295 13.75 6.79 2.85
CA SER A 295 13.64 5.57 3.65
C SER A 295 12.49 5.68 4.66
N PHE A 296 12.04 4.53 5.17
CA PHE A 296 11.07 4.50 6.26
C PHE A 296 11.60 5.30 7.47
N PRO A 297 10.82 6.23 8.06
CA PRO A 297 11.33 7.26 8.97
C PRO A 297 11.54 6.77 10.42
N SER A 298 12.08 5.58 10.64
CA SER A 298 12.21 4.96 11.98
C SER A 298 12.98 5.83 12.99
N THR A 299 14.05 6.49 12.56
CA THR A 299 14.86 7.40 13.38
C THR A 299 14.10 8.66 13.75
N HIS A 300 13.46 9.29 12.77
CA HIS A 300 12.68 10.53 12.96
C HIS A 300 11.49 10.31 13.89
N VAL A 301 10.85 9.14 13.80
CA VAL A 301 9.73 8.79 14.69
C VAL A 301 10.16 8.83 16.16
N LYS A 302 11.32 8.25 16.50
CA LYS A 302 11.84 8.28 17.88
C LYS A 302 12.18 9.70 18.34
N GLU A 303 12.80 10.50 17.47
CA GLU A 303 13.14 11.89 17.78
C GLU A 303 11.89 12.74 18.01
N LYS A 304 10.88 12.61 17.14
CA LYS A 304 9.61 13.34 17.21
C LYS A 304 8.79 12.94 18.43
N TRP A 305 8.82 11.66 18.84
CA TRP A 305 8.22 11.23 20.10
C TRP A 305 8.81 11.93 21.32
N GLY A 306 10.13 12.17 21.34
CA GLY A 306 10.79 12.97 22.39
C GLY A 306 10.32 14.43 22.43
N LYS A 307 9.74 14.93 21.33
CA LYS A 307 9.17 16.28 21.18
C LYS A 307 7.63 16.29 21.29
N ASN A 308 7.01 15.23 21.81
CA ASN A 308 5.55 15.07 21.93
C ASN A 308 4.79 15.09 20.58
N LEU A 309 5.47 14.77 19.48
CA LEU A 309 4.90 14.66 18.14
C LEU A 309 4.70 13.19 17.79
N TYR A 310 3.44 12.78 17.58
CA TYR A 310 3.07 11.39 17.33
C TYR A 310 2.54 11.21 15.91
N ILE A 311 2.83 10.04 15.32
CA ILE A 311 2.35 9.69 13.99
C ILE A 311 0.82 9.68 13.98
N ALA A 312 0.23 10.43 13.06
CA ALA A 312 -1.20 10.45 12.78
C ALA A 312 -1.54 9.66 11.51
N SER A 313 -0.71 9.76 10.47
CA SER A 313 -0.88 9.01 9.23
C SER A 313 0.46 8.86 8.51
N VAL A 314 0.61 7.81 7.72
CA VAL A 314 1.80 7.54 6.91
C VAL A 314 1.33 6.96 5.57
N CYS A 315 1.89 7.46 4.47
CA CYS A 315 1.75 6.84 3.16
C CYS A 315 3.10 6.83 2.43
N TYR A 316 3.19 6.00 1.40
CA TYR A 316 4.36 5.92 0.53
C TYR A 316 3.90 6.12 -0.90
N GLY A 317 4.51 7.06 -1.60
CA GLY A 317 4.11 7.41 -2.96
C GLY A 317 5.07 8.38 -3.62
N ARG A 318 4.72 8.82 -4.82
CA ARG A 318 5.55 9.71 -5.62
C ARG A 318 5.49 11.14 -5.08
N THR A 319 6.65 11.77 -4.99
CA THR A 319 6.87 13.13 -4.51
C THR A 319 7.96 13.81 -5.33
N VAL A 320 8.12 15.13 -5.22
CA VAL A 320 9.27 15.85 -5.80
C VAL A 320 10.41 15.93 -4.80
N SER A 321 11.63 15.62 -5.26
CA SER A 321 12.87 15.83 -4.49
C SER A 321 13.27 17.28 -4.43
#